data_AF-A0A3S4CTB0-F1
#
_entry.id   AF-A0A3S4CTB0-F1
#
_cell.length_a   1.000
_cell.length_b   1.000
_cell.length_c   1.000
_cell.angle_alpha   90.00
_cell.angle_beta   90.00
_cell.angle_gamma   90.00
#
_symmetry.space_group_name_H-M   'P 1'
#
loop_
_entity.id
_entity.type
_entity.pdbx_description
1 polymer ?
#
loop_
_entity_poly.entity_id
_entity_poly.type
_entity_poly.pdbx_seq_one_letter_code
_entity_poly.pdbx_strand_id
1 'polypeptide(L)'
;MTKHVAVLMGGLSNERPVSLSSGKGCAEALRRAGYRVTEVDVGYDIAERLRALQPDVAFNALHGRFGEDGTIQGVLEFLRIPYTHSGVLASALALDKHQAKIMLKAAGIPVTDHVIAGRAEVGRAHVMKPPYVVKPIADGSSFGVLIVKADQSHPPQEILGADWDGGETLMVERYIPGRELTCAVMGGVALPVTEIVTDLAFYNYEAKYSAGGSHHVLPAQISPKIYDKVQKMSLMAHEALGCRGITRTDFRYNDAAGEDGELVCLEINTQPGMTPTSLAPEQALHAGHSFEDLVSWMVEDASCNR
;
A
#
# COMPACT_ATOMS: atom_id res chain seq x y z
N MET A 1 12.81 -13.07 28.92
CA MET A 1 12.52 -11.63 29.13
C MET A 1 11.43 -11.25 28.15
N THR A 2 10.55 -10.31 28.51
CA THR A 2 9.53 -9.79 27.59
C THR A 2 10.20 -9.03 26.45
N LYS A 3 9.92 -9.42 25.19
CA LYS A 3 10.47 -8.78 23.99
C LYS A 3 10.08 -7.29 23.95
N HIS A 4 11.05 -6.42 23.73
CA HIS A 4 10.88 -4.97 23.63
C HIS A 4 10.69 -4.56 22.17
N VAL A 5 9.51 -4.01 21.88
CA VAL A 5 9.12 -3.54 20.54
C VAL A 5 9.16 -2.00 20.50
N ALA A 6 9.93 -1.46 19.55
CA ALA A 6 9.83 -0.05 19.16
C ALA A 6 8.79 0.09 18.05
N VAL A 7 7.69 0.78 18.31
CA VAL A 7 6.67 1.08 17.29
C VAL A 7 7.03 2.40 16.62
N LEU A 8 7.47 2.33 15.36
CA LEU A 8 7.85 3.48 14.56
C LEU A 8 6.60 4.08 13.93
N MET A 9 6.31 5.35 14.21
CA MET A 9 5.08 6.02 13.79
C MET A 9 5.30 7.51 13.52
N GLY A 10 4.29 8.19 13.00
CA GLY A 10 4.40 9.59 12.60
C GLY A 10 5.22 9.76 11.33
N GLY A 11 6.46 10.20 11.48
CA GLY A 11 7.35 10.43 10.33
C GLY A 11 7.12 11.76 9.62
N LEU A 12 7.74 11.89 8.45
CA LEU A 12 7.92 13.15 7.73
C LEU A 12 7.03 13.26 6.47
N SER A 13 6.24 12.23 6.17
CA SER A 13 5.39 12.18 4.99
C SER A 13 4.07 12.92 5.19
N ASN A 14 3.36 13.18 4.09
CA ASN A 14 1.99 13.70 4.10
C ASN A 14 0.99 12.73 4.76
N GLU A 15 1.37 11.47 4.95
CA GLU A 15 0.56 10.40 5.56
C GLU A 15 0.78 10.28 7.08
N ARG A 16 1.52 11.21 7.69
CA ARG A 16 1.79 11.25 9.13
C ARG A 16 0.55 11.03 10.02
N PRO A 17 -0.63 11.63 9.78
CA PRO A 17 -1.82 11.37 10.61
C PRO A 17 -2.27 9.90 10.59
N VAL A 18 -2.22 9.26 9.42
CA VAL A 18 -2.54 7.83 9.24
C VAL A 18 -1.53 6.97 9.97
N SER A 19 -0.24 7.33 9.90
CA SER A 19 0.82 6.65 10.65
C SER A 19 0.65 6.76 12.17
N LEU A 20 0.31 7.95 12.69
CA LEU A 20 0.06 8.11 14.12
C LEU A 20 -1.14 7.27 14.58
N SER A 21 -2.21 7.21 13.78
CA SER A 21 -3.37 6.38 14.09
C SER A 21 -3.03 4.88 14.10
N SER A 22 -2.35 4.41 13.04
CA SER A 22 -1.91 3.02 12.90
C SER A 22 -0.96 2.62 14.03
N GLY A 23 0.07 3.44 14.28
CA GLY A 23 1.07 3.19 15.32
C GLY A 23 0.47 3.09 16.72
N LYS A 24 -0.46 4.00 17.06
CA LYS A 24 -1.16 3.96 18.35
C LYS A 24 -1.96 2.67 18.52
N GLY A 25 -2.74 2.28 17.51
CA GLY A 25 -3.53 1.05 17.53
C GLY A 25 -2.65 -0.19 17.71
N CYS A 26 -1.58 -0.31 16.92
CA CYS A 26 -0.61 -1.41 17.03
C CYS A 26 0.09 -1.43 18.40
N ALA A 27 0.50 -0.27 18.92
CA ALA A 27 1.17 -0.18 20.22
C ALA A 27 0.26 -0.64 21.38
N GLU A 28 -1.01 -0.25 21.37
CA GLU A 28 -1.99 -0.70 22.36
C GLU A 28 -2.25 -2.21 22.28
N ALA A 29 -2.37 -2.76 21.08
CA ALA A 29 -2.55 -4.20 20.87
C ALA A 29 -1.32 -5.01 21.32
N LEU A 30 -0.11 -4.56 20.99
CA LEU A 30 1.12 -5.21 21.44
C LEU A 30 1.29 -5.17 22.97
N ARG A 31 0.87 -4.09 23.63
CA ARG A 31 0.88 -4.03 25.11
C ARG A 31 -0.08 -5.06 25.72
N ARG A 32 -1.27 -5.23 25.14
CA ARG A 32 -2.25 -6.24 25.60
C ARG A 32 -1.76 -7.67 25.37
N ALA A 33 -1.08 -7.92 24.24
CA ALA A 33 -0.38 -9.17 23.95
C ALA A 33 0.83 -9.44 24.87
N GLY A 34 1.21 -8.49 25.73
CA GLY A 34 2.23 -8.67 26.76
C GLY A 34 3.64 -8.21 26.35
N TYR A 35 3.82 -7.52 25.23
CA TYR A 35 5.10 -6.93 24.83
C TYR A 35 5.45 -5.67 25.63
N ARG A 36 6.74 -5.41 25.83
CA ARG A 36 7.21 -4.10 26.30
C ARG A 36 7.24 -3.19 25.08
N VAL A 37 6.50 -2.08 25.09
CA VAL A 37 6.36 -1.22 23.91
C VAL A 37 6.89 0.19 24.17
N THR A 38 7.68 0.71 23.23
CA THR A 38 8.04 2.13 23.15
C THR A 38 7.55 2.71 21.83
N GLU A 39 6.71 3.73 21.89
CA GLU A 39 6.28 4.48 20.70
C GLU A 39 7.38 5.48 20.31
N VAL A 40 7.74 5.48 19.03
CA VAL A 40 8.82 6.31 18.47
C VAL A 40 8.25 7.11 17.32
N ASP A 41 7.94 8.38 17.59
CA ASP A 41 7.64 9.35 16.54
C ASP A 41 8.93 9.65 15.75
N VAL A 42 8.97 9.23 14.49
CA VAL A 42 10.21 9.19 13.70
C VAL A 42 10.58 10.59 13.19
N GLY A 43 11.82 10.99 13.47
CA GLY A 43 12.47 12.18 12.93
C GLY A 43 13.85 11.86 12.34
N TYR A 44 14.60 12.88 11.96
CA TYR A 44 15.94 12.72 11.36
C TYR A 44 16.99 12.15 12.33
N ASP A 45 16.71 12.14 13.63
CA ASP A 45 17.55 11.59 14.70
C ASP A 45 17.29 10.10 14.98
N ILE A 46 16.50 9.43 14.13
CA ILE A 46 15.99 8.08 14.39
C ILE A 46 17.11 7.05 14.68
N ALA A 47 18.25 7.15 13.99
CA ALA A 47 19.36 6.23 14.20
C ALA A 47 19.95 6.33 15.61
N GLU A 48 20.06 7.55 16.15
CA GLU A 48 20.56 7.79 17.51
C GLU A 48 19.56 7.29 18.56
N ARG A 49 18.27 7.59 18.34
CA ARG A 49 17.19 7.14 19.24
C ARG A 49 17.11 5.62 19.31
N LEU A 50 17.18 4.92 18.18
CA LEU A 50 17.14 3.46 18.14
C LEU A 50 18.39 2.83 18.77
N ARG A 51 19.57 3.44 18.58
CA ARG A 51 20.81 3.00 19.22
C ARG A 51 20.74 3.13 20.75
N ALA A 52 20.14 4.20 21.26
CA ALA A 52 19.93 4.37 22.70
C ALA A 52 18.85 3.45 23.26
N LEU A 53 17.79 3.17 22.49
CA LEU A 53 16.66 2.37 22.93
C LEU A 53 16.96 0.86 22.95
N GLN A 54 17.80 0.39 22.00
CA GLN A 54 18.15 -1.03 21.80
C GLN A 54 16.94 -1.98 21.83
N PRO A 55 15.89 -1.74 21.02
CA PRO A 55 14.73 -2.62 20.98
C PRO A 55 15.10 -3.98 20.38
N ASP A 56 14.38 -5.02 20.78
CA ASP A 56 14.52 -6.36 20.19
C ASP A 56 13.93 -6.41 18.77
N VAL A 57 12.86 -5.64 18.52
CA VAL A 57 12.16 -5.55 17.22
C VAL A 57 11.66 -4.13 16.98
N ALA A 58 11.72 -3.66 15.74
CA ALA A 58 11.03 -2.47 15.27
C ALA A 58 9.74 -2.84 14.52
N PHE A 59 8.59 -2.44 15.06
CA PHE A 59 7.33 -2.51 14.33
C PHE A 59 7.19 -1.24 13.48
N ASN A 60 7.33 -1.36 12.17
CA ASN A 60 7.17 -0.22 11.26
C ASN A 60 5.68 0.07 11.03
N ALA A 61 5.18 1.18 11.57
CA ALA A 61 3.84 1.71 11.35
C ALA A 61 3.87 3.10 10.68
N LEU A 62 4.98 3.44 10.02
CA LEU A 62 5.08 4.60 9.14
C LEU A 62 4.18 4.44 7.90
N HIS A 63 3.84 5.54 7.24
CA HIS A 63 3.10 5.50 5.98
C HIS A 63 3.77 6.43 4.97
N GLY A 64 3.87 6.00 3.72
CA GLY A 64 4.51 6.74 2.64
C GLY A 64 6.03 6.83 2.71
N ARG A 65 6.59 7.86 2.05
CA ARG A 65 8.05 8.07 1.91
C ARG A 65 8.76 8.06 3.26
N PHE A 66 10.01 7.59 3.27
CA PHE A 66 10.84 7.25 4.44
C PHE A 66 10.37 6.03 5.24
N GLY A 67 9.07 5.70 5.23
CA GLY A 67 8.51 4.54 5.92
C GLY A 67 8.42 3.28 5.06
N GLU A 68 8.01 3.46 3.80
CA GLU A 68 7.67 2.38 2.88
C GLU A 68 8.64 2.24 1.70
N ASP A 69 9.59 3.16 1.57
CA ASP A 69 10.47 3.30 0.39
C ASP A 69 11.83 2.60 0.53
N GLY A 70 12.04 1.84 1.60
CA GLY A 70 13.31 1.18 1.92
C GLY A 70 14.27 2.04 2.76
N THR A 71 13.97 3.31 3.03
CA THR A 71 14.88 4.20 3.77
C THR A 71 15.01 3.78 5.23
N ILE A 72 13.89 3.67 5.96
CA ILE A 72 13.93 3.24 7.37
C ILE A 72 14.40 1.78 7.48
N GLN A 73 14.03 0.93 6.53
CA GLN A 73 14.49 -0.45 6.43
C GLN A 73 16.03 -0.47 6.36
N GLY A 74 16.64 0.39 5.55
CA GLY A 74 18.10 0.51 5.46
C GLY A 74 18.75 0.91 6.78
N VAL A 75 18.16 1.85 7.52
CA VAL A 75 18.64 2.22 8.88
C VAL A 75 18.57 1.01 9.82
N LEU A 76 17.46 0.26 9.79
CA LEU A 76 17.25 -0.91 10.63
C LEU A 76 18.21 -2.05 10.29
N GLU A 77 18.56 -2.26 9.01
CA GLU A 77 19.61 -3.19 8.58
C GLU A 77 20.98 -2.80 9.14
N PHE A 78 21.38 -1.53 9.04
CA PHE A 78 22.66 -1.05 9.60
C PHE A 78 22.73 -1.19 11.13
N LEU A 79 21.62 -0.97 11.82
CA LEU A 79 21.54 -1.13 13.27
C LEU A 79 21.31 -2.59 13.71
N ARG A 80 21.08 -3.50 12.75
CA ARG A 80 20.73 -4.91 12.98
C ARG A 80 19.54 -5.09 13.91
N ILE A 81 18.52 -4.26 13.76
CA ILE A 81 17.25 -4.35 14.49
C ILE A 81 16.25 -5.08 13.58
N PRO A 82 15.77 -6.28 13.95
CA PRO A 82 14.71 -6.97 13.21
C PRO A 82 13.48 -6.07 13.04
N TYR A 83 12.85 -6.11 11.86
CA TYR A 83 11.70 -5.25 11.58
C TYR A 83 10.57 -5.96 10.84
N THR A 84 9.36 -5.43 11.01
CA THR A 84 8.16 -5.95 10.35
C THR A 84 8.11 -5.53 8.88
N HIS A 85 7.26 -6.22 8.10
CA HIS A 85 7.05 -5.96 6.66
C HIS A 85 8.25 -6.34 5.77
N SER A 86 8.28 -5.79 4.55
CA SER A 86 9.25 -6.15 3.51
C SER A 86 10.59 -5.43 3.70
N GLY A 87 11.65 -6.00 3.12
CA GLY A 87 13.00 -5.45 3.18
C GLY A 87 13.26 -4.31 2.20
N VAL A 88 14.49 -3.77 2.20
CA VAL A 88 14.88 -2.55 1.49
C VAL A 88 14.48 -2.56 0.00
N LEU A 89 14.85 -3.62 -0.73
CA LEU A 89 14.60 -3.68 -2.18
C LEU A 89 13.11 -3.80 -2.49
N ALA A 90 12.40 -4.70 -1.80
CA ALA A 90 10.98 -4.92 -2.03
C ALA A 90 10.16 -3.67 -1.72
N SER A 91 10.46 -2.98 -0.61
CA SER A 91 9.85 -1.70 -0.25
C SER A 91 10.10 -0.61 -1.32
N ALA A 92 11.35 -0.42 -1.75
CA ALA A 92 11.68 0.56 -2.78
C ALA A 92 10.99 0.27 -4.13
N LEU A 93 10.98 -1.00 -4.55
CA LEU A 93 10.33 -1.43 -5.80
C LEU A 93 8.81 -1.27 -5.75
N ALA A 94 8.18 -1.61 -4.62
CA ALA A 94 6.73 -1.56 -4.48
C ALA A 94 6.20 -0.13 -4.49
N LEU A 95 6.91 0.81 -3.84
CA LEU A 95 6.51 2.21 -3.81
C LEU A 95 6.64 2.87 -5.19
N ASP A 96 7.67 2.54 -5.97
CA ASP A 96 7.80 2.99 -7.36
C ASP A 96 6.87 2.18 -8.27
N LYS A 97 5.70 2.75 -8.57
CA LYS A 97 4.68 2.07 -9.38
C LYS A 97 5.17 1.66 -10.77
N HIS A 98 6.12 2.40 -11.36
CA HIS A 98 6.66 2.03 -12.66
C HIS A 98 7.50 0.75 -12.54
N GLN A 99 8.41 0.71 -11.56
CA GLN A 99 9.27 -0.45 -11.32
C GLN A 99 8.44 -1.66 -10.86
N ALA A 100 7.49 -1.46 -9.93
CA ALA A 100 6.55 -2.49 -9.51
C ALA A 100 5.85 -3.14 -10.71
N LYS A 101 5.32 -2.34 -11.64
CA LYS A 101 4.65 -2.86 -12.85
C LYS A 101 5.56 -3.64 -13.79
N ILE A 102 6.83 -3.27 -13.92
CA ILE A 102 7.81 -4.05 -14.68
C ILE A 102 7.94 -5.45 -14.06
N MET A 103 8.09 -5.52 -12.73
CA MET A 103 8.21 -6.78 -12.00
C MET A 103 6.93 -7.63 -12.09
N LEU A 104 5.77 -7.02 -11.89
CA LEU A 104 4.46 -7.68 -12.00
C LEU A 104 4.24 -8.25 -13.41
N LYS A 105 4.53 -7.46 -14.46
CA LYS A 105 4.42 -7.91 -15.85
C LYS A 105 5.37 -9.07 -16.15
N ALA A 106 6.60 -9.01 -15.66
CA ALA A 106 7.57 -10.10 -15.80
C ALA A 106 7.11 -11.39 -15.10
N ALA A 107 6.35 -11.27 -14.00
CA ALA A 107 5.72 -12.39 -13.30
C ALA A 107 4.42 -12.89 -13.97
N GLY A 108 4.02 -12.33 -15.12
CA GLY A 108 2.79 -12.71 -15.83
C GLY A 108 1.52 -12.15 -15.20
N ILE A 109 1.62 -11.15 -14.33
CA ILE A 109 0.46 -10.47 -13.73
C ILE A 109 0.02 -9.34 -14.68
N PRO A 110 -1.26 -9.31 -15.12
CA PRO A 110 -1.76 -8.24 -15.96
C PRO A 110 -1.69 -6.89 -15.24
N VAL A 111 -1.03 -5.93 -15.88
CA VAL A 111 -0.98 -4.52 -15.47
C VAL A 111 -1.45 -3.66 -16.64
N THR A 112 -2.03 -2.51 -16.36
CA THR A 112 -2.48 -1.59 -17.43
C THR A 112 -1.26 -0.95 -18.11
N ASP A 113 -1.35 -0.76 -19.43
CA ASP A 113 -0.38 0.01 -20.20
C ASP A 113 -0.28 1.43 -19.65
N HIS A 114 0.96 1.93 -19.59
CA HIS A 114 1.25 3.24 -19.02
C HIS A 114 2.38 3.96 -19.73
N VAL A 115 2.36 5.28 -19.63
CA VAL A 115 3.39 6.20 -20.11
C VAL A 115 4.00 6.93 -18.92
N ILE A 116 5.32 7.03 -18.91
CA ILE A 116 6.05 7.87 -17.96
C ILE A 116 6.44 9.15 -18.70
N ALA A 117 5.99 10.30 -18.20
CA ALA A 117 6.19 11.59 -18.84
C ALA A 117 6.42 12.69 -17.81
N GLY A 118 7.06 13.77 -18.26
CA GLY A 118 7.26 14.95 -17.42
C GLY A 118 5.93 15.62 -17.10
N ARG A 119 5.79 16.17 -15.89
CA ARG A 119 4.59 16.89 -15.43
C ARG A 119 4.14 17.97 -16.42
N ALA A 120 5.08 18.75 -16.94
CA ALA A 120 4.81 19.79 -17.93
C ALA A 120 4.26 19.24 -19.26
N GLU A 121 4.70 18.05 -19.67
CA GLU A 121 4.22 17.38 -20.88
C GLU A 121 2.79 16.86 -20.69
N VAL A 122 2.57 16.13 -19.59
CA VAL A 122 1.24 15.61 -19.21
C VAL A 122 0.23 16.75 -19.07
N GLY A 123 0.65 17.88 -18.49
CA GLY A 123 -0.22 19.02 -18.29
C GLY A 123 -0.49 19.81 -19.56
N ARG A 124 0.28 19.67 -20.65
CA ARG A 124 0.07 20.45 -21.88
C ARG A 124 -0.68 19.70 -22.97
N ALA A 125 -0.58 18.37 -23.00
CA ALA A 125 -1.21 17.56 -24.02
C ALA A 125 -1.66 16.19 -23.50
N HIS A 126 -2.61 15.59 -24.22
CA HIS A 126 -2.96 14.19 -24.02
C HIS A 126 -1.82 13.27 -24.50
N VAL A 127 -0.97 12.83 -23.59
CA VAL A 127 0.09 11.83 -23.85
C VAL A 127 -0.47 10.42 -24.07
N MET A 128 -1.74 10.20 -23.73
CA MET A 128 -2.52 9.00 -23.98
C MET A 128 -3.95 9.40 -24.37
N LYS A 129 -4.60 8.59 -25.23
CA LYS A 129 -6.01 8.81 -25.58
C LYS A 129 -6.91 8.63 -24.34
N PRO A 130 -7.79 9.60 -24.01
CA PRO A 130 -8.78 9.42 -22.94
C PRO A 130 -9.71 8.20 -23.14
N PRO A 131 -10.22 7.57 -22.06
CA PRO A 131 -10.00 7.91 -20.65
C PRO A 131 -8.71 7.32 -20.08
N TYR A 132 -8.07 8.07 -19.18
CA TYR A 132 -6.84 7.66 -18.49
C TYR A 132 -6.77 8.22 -17.07
N VAL A 133 -5.84 7.69 -16.28
CA VAL A 133 -5.52 8.12 -14.92
C VAL A 133 -4.12 8.69 -14.90
N VAL A 134 -3.95 9.88 -14.30
CA VAL A 134 -2.64 10.48 -14.01
C VAL A 134 -2.34 10.28 -12.53
N LYS A 135 -1.12 9.87 -12.20
CA LYS A 135 -0.71 9.71 -10.80
C LYS A 135 0.80 9.91 -10.59
N PRO A 136 1.21 10.36 -9.39
CA PRO A 136 2.61 10.31 -8.97
C PRO A 136 3.15 8.88 -8.98
N ILE A 137 4.44 8.74 -9.30
CA ILE A 137 5.09 7.43 -9.37
C ILE A 137 5.25 6.81 -7.99
N ALA A 138 5.72 7.59 -7.00
CA ALA A 138 6.22 7.07 -5.72
C ALA A 138 5.51 7.64 -4.48
N ASP A 139 4.19 7.88 -4.56
CA ASP A 139 3.35 8.27 -3.41
C ASP A 139 2.28 7.23 -3.07
N GLY A 140 1.93 7.14 -1.80
CA GLY A 140 0.83 6.32 -1.28
C GLY A 140 -0.52 7.05 -1.28
N SER A 141 -1.54 6.36 -0.75
CA SER A 141 -2.84 6.95 -0.38
C SER A 141 -3.64 7.71 -1.45
N SER A 142 -3.37 7.44 -2.73
CA SER A 142 -4.05 8.09 -3.87
C SER A 142 -3.89 9.62 -3.93
N PHE A 143 -2.87 10.18 -3.27
CA PHE A 143 -2.55 11.60 -3.41
C PHE A 143 -2.14 11.92 -4.86
N GLY A 144 -2.67 13.02 -5.40
CA GLY A 144 -2.38 13.46 -6.77
C GLY A 144 -2.94 12.56 -7.89
N VAL A 145 -3.84 11.62 -7.58
CA VAL A 145 -4.49 10.78 -8.61
C VAL A 145 -5.63 11.55 -9.28
N LEU A 146 -5.56 11.72 -10.60
CA LEU A 146 -6.54 12.43 -11.40
C LEU A 146 -7.09 11.54 -12.51
N ILE A 147 -8.40 11.53 -12.69
CA ILE A 147 -9.06 10.75 -13.75
C ILE A 147 -9.51 11.69 -14.86
N VAL A 148 -9.04 11.40 -16.07
CA VAL A 148 -9.43 12.11 -17.29
C VAL A 148 -10.49 11.31 -18.02
N LYS A 149 -11.66 11.92 -18.22
CA LYS A 149 -12.82 11.27 -18.85
C LYS A 149 -12.67 11.21 -20.37
N ALA A 150 -13.40 10.29 -21.00
CA ALA A 150 -13.30 10.01 -22.44
C ALA A 150 -13.63 11.23 -23.33
N ASP A 151 -14.52 12.10 -22.86
CA ASP A 151 -15.00 13.31 -23.54
C ASP A 151 -14.25 14.59 -23.11
N GLN A 152 -13.26 14.47 -22.22
CA GLN A 152 -12.50 15.61 -21.73
C GLN A 152 -11.54 16.11 -22.80
N SER A 153 -11.65 17.38 -23.16
CA SER A 153 -10.92 17.99 -24.29
C SER A 153 -9.50 18.45 -23.95
N HIS A 154 -9.15 18.54 -22.67
CA HIS A 154 -7.84 18.97 -22.20
C HIS A 154 -7.33 18.09 -21.05
N PRO A 155 -5.99 17.93 -20.91
CA PRO A 155 -5.41 17.25 -19.75
C PRO A 155 -5.62 18.06 -18.46
N PRO A 156 -5.41 17.44 -17.28
CA PRO A 156 -5.58 18.12 -15.99
C PRO A 156 -4.51 19.20 -15.82
N GLN A 157 -4.89 20.46 -15.99
CA GLN A 157 -3.98 21.62 -15.88
C GLN A 157 -3.55 21.88 -14.44
N GLU A 158 -4.33 21.41 -13.45
CA GLU A 158 -4.04 21.59 -12.02
C GLU A 158 -2.68 21.02 -11.61
N ILE A 159 -2.16 19.99 -12.31
CA ILE A 159 -0.81 19.47 -12.06
C ILE A 159 0.30 20.48 -12.42
N LEU A 160 -0.01 21.53 -13.18
CA LEU A 160 0.94 22.61 -13.50
C LEU A 160 1.00 23.69 -12.41
N GLY A 161 0.13 23.61 -11.40
CA GLY A 161 0.12 24.50 -10.26
C GLY A 161 1.47 24.55 -9.53
N ALA A 162 1.74 25.67 -8.87
CA ALA A 162 2.93 25.85 -8.03
C ALA A 162 2.83 25.08 -6.70
N ASP A 163 1.62 24.68 -6.34
CA ASP A 163 1.22 23.90 -5.17
C ASP A 163 1.24 22.38 -5.41
N TRP A 164 1.56 21.93 -6.63
CA TRP A 164 1.72 20.52 -6.93
C TRP A 164 2.92 19.89 -6.20
N ASP A 165 2.68 18.84 -5.43
CA ASP A 165 3.69 18.13 -4.63
C ASP A 165 3.99 16.69 -5.13
N GLY A 166 3.20 16.16 -6.06
CA GLY A 166 3.34 14.80 -6.60
C GLY A 166 4.51 14.57 -7.57
N GLY A 167 5.52 15.45 -7.54
CA GLY A 167 6.77 15.33 -8.32
C GLY A 167 6.70 15.76 -9.79
N GLU A 168 7.86 15.80 -10.45
CA GLU A 168 8.02 16.28 -11.85
C GLU A 168 7.89 15.17 -12.90
N THR A 169 7.85 13.90 -12.48
CA THR A 169 7.64 12.75 -13.36
C THR A 169 6.37 12.03 -12.94
N LEU A 170 5.45 11.87 -13.89
CA LEU A 170 4.13 11.31 -13.65
C LEU A 170 3.93 10.05 -14.48
N MET A 171 3.01 9.22 -14.03
CA MET A 171 2.56 8.04 -14.74
C MET A 171 1.12 8.25 -15.22
N VAL A 172 0.91 7.99 -16.51
CA VAL A 172 -0.38 8.10 -17.19
C VAL A 172 -0.81 6.72 -17.66
N GLU A 173 -1.95 6.23 -17.18
CA GLU A 173 -2.40 4.85 -17.37
C GLU A 173 -3.78 4.77 -17.98
N ARG A 174 -4.05 3.75 -18.80
CA ARG A 174 -5.41 3.52 -19.28
C ARG A 174 -6.35 3.28 -18.09
N TYR A 175 -7.49 3.98 -18.11
CA TYR A 175 -8.53 3.81 -17.10
C TYR A 175 -9.23 2.46 -17.26
N ILE A 176 -9.34 1.71 -16.16
CA ILE A 176 -10.04 0.41 -16.10
C ILE A 176 -11.37 0.59 -15.34
N PRO A 177 -12.53 0.55 -16.02
CA PRO A 177 -13.82 0.68 -15.37
C PRO A 177 -14.16 -0.57 -14.54
N GLY A 178 -15.28 -0.51 -13.81
CA GLY A 178 -15.79 -1.64 -13.05
C GLY A 178 -15.47 -1.57 -11.56
N ARG A 179 -15.22 -2.74 -10.98
CA ARG A 179 -15.13 -2.98 -9.53
C ARG A 179 -13.69 -2.79 -9.05
N GLU A 180 -13.55 -2.42 -7.78
CA GLU A 180 -12.25 -2.31 -7.10
C GLU A 180 -12.10 -3.47 -6.12
N LEU A 181 -11.05 -4.25 -6.27
CA LEU A 181 -10.81 -5.44 -5.46
C LEU A 181 -9.45 -5.32 -4.79
N THR A 182 -9.34 -5.86 -3.58
CA THR A 182 -8.08 -5.88 -2.84
C THR A 182 -7.92 -7.18 -2.08
N CYS A 183 -6.69 -7.65 -1.96
CA CYS A 183 -6.37 -8.89 -1.26
C CYS A 183 -5.02 -8.77 -0.57
N ALA A 184 -5.03 -8.94 0.75
CA ALA A 184 -3.83 -9.01 1.55
C ALA A 184 -3.19 -10.39 1.48
N VAL A 185 -1.87 -10.42 1.62
CA VAL A 185 -1.08 -11.62 1.81
C VAL A 185 -0.42 -11.51 3.18
N MET A 186 -0.57 -12.54 4.00
CA MET A 186 0.05 -12.67 5.32
C MET A 186 1.08 -13.80 5.26
N GLY A 187 2.36 -13.44 5.12
CA GLY A 187 3.44 -14.39 4.85
C GLY A 187 3.28 -14.98 3.44
N GLY A 188 2.95 -16.26 3.35
CA GLY A 188 2.70 -16.95 2.07
C GLY A 188 1.23 -17.30 1.83
N VAL A 189 0.29 -16.66 2.55
CA VAL A 189 -1.14 -17.00 2.49
C VAL A 189 -1.94 -15.78 2.04
N ALA A 190 -2.68 -15.92 0.94
CA ALA A 190 -3.66 -14.93 0.53
C ALA A 190 -4.87 -14.95 1.47
N LEU A 191 -5.22 -13.78 1.98
CA LEU A 191 -6.42 -13.56 2.79
C LEU A 191 -7.65 -13.39 1.88
N PRO A 192 -8.87 -13.37 2.45
CA PRO A 192 -10.09 -13.13 1.69
C PRO A 192 -10.04 -11.86 0.83
N VAL A 193 -10.70 -11.90 -0.34
CA VAL A 193 -10.78 -10.74 -1.24
C VAL A 193 -11.87 -9.81 -0.72
N THR A 194 -11.53 -8.52 -0.59
CA THR A 194 -12.50 -7.46 -0.30
C THR A 194 -12.79 -6.71 -1.59
N GLU A 195 -14.06 -6.43 -1.86
CA GLU A 195 -14.45 -5.41 -2.82
C GLU A 195 -14.65 -4.09 -2.09
N ILE A 196 -14.08 -3.03 -2.66
CA ILE A 196 -14.22 -1.66 -2.18
C ILE A 196 -15.27 -0.97 -3.05
N VAL A 197 -16.40 -0.63 -2.44
CA VAL A 197 -17.47 0.12 -3.08
C VAL A 197 -17.42 1.55 -2.56
N THR A 198 -17.40 2.53 -3.45
CA THR A 198 -17.47 3.95 -3.06
C THR A 198 -18.47 4.67 -3.96
N ASP A 199 -19.23 5.59 -3.37
CA ASP A 199 -20.12 6.50 -4.13
C ASP A 199 -19.32 7.63 -4.81
N LEU A 200 -18.03 7.74 -4.49
CA LEU A 200 -17.10 8.68 -5.13
C LEU A 200 -16.62 8.12 -6.47
N ALA A 201 -16.14 9.01 -7.35
CA ALA A 201 -15.68 8.61 -8.68
C ALA A 201 -14.52 7.58 -8.66
N PHE A 202 -13.78 7.48 -7.55
CA PHE A 202 -12.75 6.44 -7.28
C PHE A 202 -12.34 6.44 -5.80
N TYR A 203 -11.61 5.40 -5.37
CA TYR A 203 -11.12 5.22 -4.00
C TYR A 203 -9.92 6.14 -3.67
N ASN A 204 -10.22 7.38 -3.29
CA ASN A 204 -9.25 8.41 -2.91
C ASN A 204 -8.97 8.43 -1.39
N TYR A 205 -8.12 9.34 -0.90
CA TYR A 205 -7.80 9.48 0.52
C TYR A 205 -9.04 9.66 1.41
N GLU A 206 -10.01 10.47 0.96
CA GLU A 206 -11.26 10.69 1.70
C GLU A 206 -12.07 9.40 1.81
N ALA A 207 -12.18 8.62 0.73
CA ALA A 207 -12.82 7.31 0.74
C ALA A 207 -12.11 6.33 1.70
N LYS A 208 -10.78 6.40 1.78
CA LYS A 208 -9.92 5.51 2.56
C LYS A 208 -10.00 5.74 4.07
N TYR A 209 -10.17 6.99 4.52
CA TYR A 209 -9.96 7.35 5.93
C TYR A 209 -11.11 8.10 6.59
N SER A 210 -12.10 8.59 5.84
CA SER A 210 -13.33 9.17 6.42
C SER A 210 -14.34 8.09 6.78
N ALA A 211 -14.97 8.20 7.96
CA ALA A 211 -16.03 7.29 8.37
C ALA A 211 -17.21 7.38 7.37
N GLY A 212 -17.49 6.28 6.68
CA GLY A 212 -18.54 6.20 5.65
C GLY A 212 -18.11 6.58 4.23
N GLY A 213 -16.82 6.79 3.96
CA GLY A 213 -16.31 7.12 2.61
C GLY A 213 -16.30 5.95 1.61
N SER A 214 -16.32 4.71 2.09
CA SER A 214 -16.47 3.49 1.31
C SER A 214 -17.23 2.41 2.09
N HIS A 215 -17.85 1.50 1.36
CA HIS A 215 -18.45 0.27 1.86
C HIS A 215 -17.59 -0.92 1.41
N HIS A 216 -17.28 -1.82 2.33
CA HIS A 216 -16.48 -3.01 2.05
C HIS A 216 -17.40 -4.23 1.94
N VAL A 217 -17.28 -4.98 0.84
CA VAL A 217 -17.95 -6.28 0.70
C VAL A 217 -16.89 -7.37 0.92
N LEU A 218 -16.96 -8.01 2.09
CA LEU A 218 -16.04 -9.06 2.50
C LEU A 218 -16.79 -10.32 2.97
N PRO A 219 -16.62 -11.48 2.30
CA PRO A 219 -15.86 -11.68 1.06
C PRO A 219 -16.53 -11.01 -0.16
N ALA A 220 -15.73 -10.62 -1.15
CA ALA A 220 -16.21 -10.02 -2.39
C ALA A 220 -17.19 -10.93 -3.12
N GLN A 221 -18.32 -10.37 -3.57
CA GLN A 221 -19.36 -11.11 -4.31
C GLN A 221 -19.04 -11.16 -5.81
N ILE A 222 -18.00 -11.91 -6.17
CA ILE A 222 -17.51 -12.17 -7.53
C ILE A 222 -17.58 -13.66 -7.83
N SER A 223 -17.41 -14.05 -9.11
CA SER A 223 -17.37 -15.47 -9.46
C SER A 223 -16.19 -16.17 -8.77
N PRO A 224 -16.32 -17.45 -8.38
CA PRO A 224 -15.24 -18.19 -7.70
C PRO A 224 -13.93 -18.18 -8.50
N LYS A 225 -14.02 -18.29 -9.82
CA LYS A 225 -12.87 -18.23 -10.74
C LYS A 225 -12.09 -16.93 -10.61
N ILE A 226 -12.76 -15.79 -10.48
CA ILE A 226 -12.11 -14.48 -10.37
C ILE A 226 -11.58 -14.26 -8.95
N TYR A 227 -12.30 -14.74 -7.94
CA TYR A 227 -11.85 -14.74 -6.55
C TYR A 227 -10.50 -15.47 -6.41
N ASP A 228 -10.41 -16.70 -6.93
CA ASP A 228 -9.18 -17.50 -6.94
C ASP A 228 -8.06 -16.81 -7.72
N LYS A 229 -8.41 -16.14 -8.84
CA LYS A 229 -7.45 -15.41 -9.67
C LYS A 229 -6.85 -14.21 -8.92
N VAL A 230 -7.66 -13.46 -8.17
CA VAL A 230 -7.19 -12.35 -7.33
C VAL A 230 -6.23 -12.87 -6.27
N GLN A 231 -6.61 -13.91 -5.50
CA GLN A 231 -5.74 -14.47 -4.47
C GLN A 231 -4.42 -14.98 -5.04
N LYS A 232 -4.47 -15.70 -6.17
CA LYS A 232 -3.27 -16.20 -6.84
C LYS A 232 -2.37 -15.06 -7.32
N MET A 233 -2.94 -14.02 -7.92
CA MET A 233 -2.18 -12.85 -8.38
C MET A 233 -1.56 -12.09 -7.22
N SER A 234 -2.24 -11.96 -6.08
CA SER A 234 -1.69 -11.34 -4.88
C SER A 234 -0.47 -12.10 -4.34
N LEU A 235 -0.53 -13.44 -4.31
CA LEU A 235 0.63 -14.27 -3.93
C LEU A 235 1.79 -14.11 -4.91
N MET A 236 1.49 -14.17 -6.21
CA MET A 236 2.51 -13.97 -7.25
C MET A 236 3.14 -12.58 -7.16
N ALA A 237 2.35 -11.52 -6.86
CA ALA A 237 2.86 -10.16 -6.68
C ALA A 237 3.78 -10.06 -5.46
N HIS A 238 3.37 -10.66 -4.34
CA HIS A 238 4.15 -10.73 -3.11
C HIS A 238 5.52 -11.40 -3.36
N GLU A 239 5.52 -12.55 -4.03
CA GLU A 239 6.73 -13.30 -4.35
C GLU A 239 7.62 -12.58 -5.39
N ALA A 240 7.02 -12.02 -6.44
CA ALA A 240 7.75 -11.40 -7.55
C ALA A 240 8.58 -10.18 -7.12
N LEU A 241 8.10 -9.41 -6.14
CA LEU A 241 8.84 -8.27 -5.60
C LEU A 241 9.77 -8.66 -4.44
N GLY A 242 9.76 -9.93 -4.00
CA GLY A 242 10.50 -10.38 -2.82
C GLY A 242 9.93 -9.81 -1.52
N CYS A 243 8.62 -9.55 -1.48
CA CYS A 243 7.96 -9.04 -0.28
C CYS A 243 7.99 -10.09 0.84
N ARG A 244 7.84 -9.61 2.07
CA ARG A 244 7.69 -10.41 3.29
C ARG A 244 6.70 -9.79 4.24
N GLY A 245 6.27 -10.57 5.23
CA GLY A 245 5.31 -10.12 6.23
C GLY A 245 3.93 -9.94 5.61
N ILE A 246 3.30 -8.80 5.86
CA ILE A 246 1.98 -8.49 5.31
C ILE A 246 2.07 -7.52 4.13
N THR A 247 1.39 -7.83 3.04
CA THR A 247 1.22 -6.91 1.90
C THR A 247 -0.23 -6.84 1.49
N ARG A 248 -0.61 -5.82 0.70
CA ARG A 248 -1.94 -5.72 0.09
C ARG A 248 -1.84 -5.38 -1.39
N THR A 249 -2.46 -6.17 -2.23
CA THR A 249 -2.48 -5.95 -3.69
C THR A 249 -3.85 -5.43 -4.11
N ASP A 250 -3.85 -4.33 -4.88
CA ASP A 250 -5.05 -3.62 -5.29
C ASP A 250 -5.30 -3.83 -6.81
N PHE A 251 -6.56 -4.05 -7.19
CA PHE A 251 -6.97 -4.45 -8.54
C PHE A 251 -8.17 -3.66 -9.04
N ARG A 252 -8.26 -3.52 -10.36
CA ARG A 252 -9.49 -3.13 -11.07
C ARG A 252 -10.03 -4.33 -11.83
N TYR A 253 -11.34 -4.52 -11.75
CA TYR A 253 -12.04 -5.62 -12.40
C TYR A 253 -13.23 -5.13 -13.21
N ASN A 254 -13.12 -5.16 -14.52
CA ASN A 254 -14.20 -4.88 -15.45
C ASN A 254 -14.91 -6.19 -15.81
N ASP A 255 -15.95 -6.54 -15.07
CA ASP A 255 -16.75 -7.75 -15.28
C ASP A 255 -17.58 -7.73 -16.57
N ALA A 256 -17.75 -6.57 -17.20
CA ALA A 256 -18.40 -6.45 -18.51
C ALA A 256 -17.47 -6.77 -19.70
N ALA A 257 -16.18 -6.98 -19.47
CA ALA A 257 -15.20 -7.22 -20.54
C ALA A 257 -15.03 -8.72 -20.88
N GLY A 258 -15.87 -9.24 -21.77
CA GLY A 258 -15.81 -10.64 -22.19
C GLY A 258 -16.31 -11.61 -21.11
N GLU A 259 -16.13 -12.91 -21.32
CA GLU A 259 -16.70 -13.96 -20.45
C GLU A 259 -16.12 -13.96 -19.03
N ASP A 260 -14.83 -13.67 -18.89
CA ASP A 260 -14.10 -13.67 -17.62
C ASP A 260 -13.82 -12.26 -17.07
N GLY A 261 -14.30 -11.21 -17.74
CA GLY A 261 -13.93 -9.84 -17.43
C GLY A 261 -12.44 -9.51 -17.68
N GLU A 262 -12.08 -8.26 -17.41
CA GLU A 262 -10.71 -7.75 -17.44
C GLU A 262 -10.27 -7.45 -15.99
N LEU A 263 -9.36 -8.27 -15.46
CA LEU A 263 -8.76 -8.08 -14.13
C LEU A 263 -7.33 -7.55 -14.28
N VAL A 264 -7.04 -6.41 -13.67
CA VAL A 264 -5.77 -5.69 -13.77
C VAL A 264 -5.24 -5.36 -12.38
N CYS A 265 -3.98 -5.71 -12.12
CA CYS A 265 -3.25 -5.29 -10.92
C CYS A 265 -2.84 -3.82 -11.05
N LEU A 266 -3.17 -3.02 -10.04
CA LEU A 266 -2.77 -1.61 -9.97
C LEU A 266 -1.42 -1.45 -9.30
N GLU A 267 -1.29 -1.99 -8.09
CA GLU A 267 -0.14 -1.84 -7.21
C GLU A 267 -0.15 -2.87 -6.09
N ILE A 268 1.00 -3.02 -5.43
CA ILE A 268 1.18 -3.78 -4.20
C ILE A 268 1.71 -2.83 -3.13
N ASN A 269 1.09 -2.87 -1.96
CA ASN A 269 1.46 -2.08 -0.80
C ASN A 269 2.21 -2.98 0.18
N THR A 270 3.47 -2.65 0.48
CA THR A 270 4.31 -3.44 1.41
C THR A 270 4.01 -3.19 2.88
N GLN A 271 3.21 -2.17 3.18
CA GLN A 271 2.91 -1.73 4.54
C GLN A 271 1.46 -1.25 4.65
N PRO A 272 0.48 -2.15 4.52
CA PRO A 272 -0.92 -1.76 4.54
C PRO A 272 -1.31 -1.05 5.86
N GLY A 273 -2.30 -0.15 5.77
CA GLY A 273 -2.90 0.52 6.92
C GLY A 273 -3.30 -0.44 8.04
N MET A 274 -3.16 0.03 9.28
CA MET A 274 -3.53 -0.70 10.50
C MET A 274 -4.51 0.11 11.38
N THR A 275 -5.24 1.04 10.76
CA THR A 275 -6.30 1.81 11.43
C THR A 275 -7.55 0.94 11.63
N PRO A 276 -8.53 1.37 12.45
CA PRO A 276 -9.78 0.62 12.66
C PRO A 276 -10.60 0.33 11.39
N THR A 277 -10.40 1.12 10.33
CA THR A 277 -11.08 0.97 9.02
C THR A 277 -10.19 0.34 7.96
N SER A 278 -9.01 -0.14 8.33
CA SER A 278 -8.05 -0.68 7.36
C SER A 278 -8.41 -2.09 6.90
N LEU A 279 -8.20 -2.33 5.61
CA LEU A 279 -8.61 -3.55 4.90
C LEU A 279 -7.85 -4.81 5.35
N ALA A 280 -6.54 -4.70 5.61
CA ALA A 280 -5.73 -5.86 5.99
C ALA A 280 -6.13 -6.44 7.36
N PRO A 281 -6.32 -5.63 8.43
CA PRO A 281 -6.94 -6.09 9.67
C PRO A 281 -8.32 -6.72 9.49
N GLU A 282 -9.18 -6.13 8.66
CA GLU A 282 -10.53 -6.65 8.40
C GLU A 282 -10.50 -8.04 7.73
N GLN A 283 -9.62 -8.21 6.72
CA GLN A 283 -9.39 -9.48 6.05
C GLN A 283 -8.78 -10.54 6.99
N ALA A 284 -7.84 -10.15 7.85
CA ALA A 284 -7.24 -11.04 8.85
C ALA A 284 -8.28 -11.50 9.89
N LEU A 285 -9.15 -10.60 10.35
CA LEU A 285 -10.23 -10.92 11.28
C LEU A 285 -11.21 -11.93 10.66
N HIS A 286 -11.59 -11.74 9.41
CA HIS A 286 -12.42 -12.70 8.69
C HIS A 286 -11.74 -14.07 8.55
N ALA A 287 -10.42 -14.09 8.39
CA ALA A 287 -9.62 -15.32 8.36
C ALA A 287 -9.37 -15.94 9.76
N GLY A 288 -9.93 -15.37 10.83
CA GLY A 288 -9.85 -15.90 12.19
C GLY A 288 -8.67 -15.36 13.03
N HIS A 289 -7.99 -14.31 12.57
CA HIS A 289 -6.92 -13.65 13.31
C HIS A 289 -7.43 -12.34 13.90
N SER A 290 -7.47 -12.24 15.23
CA SER A 290 -7.78 -10.95 15.86
C SER A 290 -6.71 -9.90 15.50
N PHE A 291 -7.02 -8.62 15.68
CA PHE A 291 -6.03 -7.56 15.47
C PHE A 291 -4.78 -7.75 16.36
N GLU A 292 -4.96 -8.28 17.57
CA GLU A 292 -3.87 -8.62 18.49
C GLU A 292 -3.02 -9.78 17.97
N ASP A 293 -3.65 -10.82 17.41
CA ASP A 293 -2.95 -11.95 16.79
C ASP A 293 -2.14 -11.47 15.58
N LEU A 294 -2.73 -10.60 14.77
CA LEU A 294 -2.08 -10.06 13.57
C LEU A 294 -0.80 -9.27 13.91
N VAL A 295 -0.89 -8.29 14.83
CA VAL A 295 0.28 -7.48 15.19
C VAL A 295 1.35 -8.30 15.90
N SER A 296 0.93 -9.29 16.72
CA SER A 296 1.87 -10.19 17.41
C SER A 296 2.59 -11.08 16.40
N TRP A 297 1.86 -11.65 15.44
CA TRP A 297 2.45 -12.43 14.34
C TRP A 297 3.49 -11.62 13.57
N MET A 298 3.21 -10.35 13.26
CA MET A 298 4.17 -9.47 12.57
C MET A 298 5.46 -9.30 13.38
N VAL A 299 5.37 -9.11 14.70
CA VAL A 299 6.54 -8.99 15.60
C VAL A 299 7.35 -10.29 15.66
N GLU A 300 6.68 -11.43 15.64
CA GLU A 300 7.36 -12.73 15.66
C GLU A 300 7.97 -13.11 14.30
N ASP A 301 7.38 -12.65 13.20
CA ASP A 301 7.91 -12.80 11.84
C ASP A 301 9.18 -11.92 11.63
N ALA A 302 9.22 -10.74 12.25
CA ALA A 302 10.25 -9.72 12.06
C ALA A 302 11.70 -10.24 12.08
N SER A 303 12.50 -9.80 11.11
CA SER A 303 13.88 -10.24 10.90
C SER A 303 14.69 -9.16 10.17
N CYS A 304 16.03 -9.28 10.16
CA CYS A 304 16.91 -8.52 9.25
C CYS A 304 17.20 -9.35 7.99
N ASN A 305 17.76 -8.74 6.95
CA ASN A 305 18.00 -9.34 5.64
C ASN A 305 16.72 -9.90 5.02
N ARG A 306 15.64 -9.12 5.11
CA ARG A 306 14.33 -9.48 4.59
C ARG A 306 14.26 -9.39 3.07
#